data_AF-A0A832CUA8-F1
#
_entry.id   AF-A0A832CUA8-F1
#
_cell.length_a   1.000
_cell.length_b   1.000
_cell.length_c   1.000
_cell.angle_alpha   90.00
_cell.angle_beta   90.00
_cell.angle_gamma   90.00
#
_symmetry.space_group_name_H-M   'P 1'
#
loop_
_entity.id
_entity.type
_entity.pdbx_description
1 polymer ?
#
loop_
_entity_poly.entity_id
_entity_poly.type
_entity_poly.pdbx_seq_one_letter_code
_entity_poly.pdbx_strand_id
1 'polypeptide(L)'
;SISNAAISEIYQRGLDAGALGGKLLGAGGGGFLLFFVPPERRSRVRQALADLEEVPVCVNAPGTQIIHATLPADAGSATQDTRQHAA
;
A
#
# COMPACT_ATOMS: atom_id res chain seq x y z
N SER A 1 9.06 -21.14 9.57
CA SER A 1 7.69 -21.57 9.19
C SER A 1 6.97 -20.43 8.49
N ILE A 2 6.10 -20.75 7.52
CA ILE A 2 5.30 -19.79 6.75
C ILE A 2 4.39 -18.91 7.64
N SER A 3 3.96 -19.47 8.77
CA SER A 3 3.23 -18.79 9.84
C SER A 3 4.07 -18.82 11.12
N ASN A 4 4.03 -17.73 11.89
CA ASN A 4 4.67 -17.59 13.20
C ASN A 4 3.62 -17.22 14.26
N ALA A 5 4.00 -17.21 15.54
CA ALA A 5 3.06 -16.97 16.65
C ALA A 5 2.30 -15.65 16.51
N ALA A 6 2.97 -14.57 16.08
CA ALA A 6 2.35 -13.27 15.89
C ALA A 6 1.26 -13.29 14.79
N ILE A 7 1.54 -13.95 13.66
CA ILE A 7 0.56 -14.08 12.57
C ILE A 7 -0.67 -14.88 13.04
N SER A 8 -0.44 -15.96 13.77
CA SER A 8 -1.53 -16.78 14.32
C SER A 8 -2.40 -16.00 15.31
N GLU A 9 -1.78 -15.17 16.17
CA GLU A 9 -2.49 -14.32 17.12
C GLU A 9 -3.35 -13.28 16.40
N ILE A 10 -2.80 -12.58 15.41
CA ILE A 10 -3.53 -11.60 14.59
C ILE A 10 -4.71 -12.27 13.88
N TYR A 11 -4.47 -13.45 13.28
CA TYR A 11 -5.50 -14.23 12.62
C TYR A 11 -6.65 -14.57 13.57
N GLN A 12 -6.33 -15.06 14.78
CA GLN A 12 -7.32 -15.42 15.77
C GLN A 12 -8.11 -14.19 16.27
N ARG A 13 -7.45 -13.07 16.55
CA ARG A 13 -8.10 -11.81 16.92
C ARG A 13 -9.12 -11.37 15.87
N GLY A 14 -8.80 -11.53 14.59
CA GLY A 14 -9.74 -11.23 13.50
C GLY A 14 -10.98 -12.16 13.51
N LEU A 15 -10.79 -13.47 13.71
CA LEU A 15 -11.90 -14.42 13.84
C LEU A 15 -12.79 -14.10 15.04
N ASP A 16 -12.21 -13.86 16.22
CA ASP A 16 -12.93 -13.55 17.46
C ASP A 16 -13.71 -12.22 17.36
N ALA A 17 -13.22 -11.31 16.52
CA ALA A 17 -13.88 -10.04 16.21
C ALA A 17 -14.99 -10.16 15.16
N GLY A 18 -15.12 -11.32 14.49
CA GLY A 18 -16.22 -11.63 13.58
C GLY A 18 -15.84 -11.79 12.12
N ALA A 19 -14.55 -11.89 11.78
CA ALA A 19 -14.12 -12.34 10.46
C ALA A 19 -14.54 -13.80 10.22
N LEU A 20 -14.90 -14.14 8.98
CA LEU A 20 -15.21 -15.51 8.58
C LEU A 20 -13.93 -16.32 8.29
N GLY A 21 -12.84 -15.62 8.01
CA GLY A 21 -11.56 -16.20 7.64
C GLY A 21 -10.62 -15.12 7.11
N GLY A 22 -9.42 -15.54 6.76
CA GLY A 22 -8.42 -14.66 6.18
C GLY A 22 -7.28 -15.40 5.50
N LYS A 23 -6.46 -14.67 4.77
CA LYS A 23 -5.33 -15.22 4.02
C LYS A 23 -4.10 -14.34 4.20
N LEU A 24 -2.97 -14.98 4.52
CA LEU A 24 -1.67 -14.36 4.47
C LEU A 24 -1.27 -14.14 3.00
N LEU A 25 -0.94 -12.91 2.65
CA LEU A 25 -0.54 -12.51 1.31
C LEU A 25 0.99 -12.37 1.24
N GLY A 26 1.62 -13.11 0.32
CA GLY A 26 3.07 -13.10 0.10
C GLY A 26 3.74 -14.46 0.35
N ALA A 27 5.08 -14.44 0.42
CA ALA A 27 5.91 -15.65 0.58
C ALA A 27 5.91 -16.25 2.01
N GLY A 28 5.21 -15.62 2.96
CA GLY A 28 5.13 -16.04 4.37
C GLY A 28 6.08 -15.29 5.31
N GLY A 29 5.90 -15.48 6.62
CA GLY A 29 6.74 -14.87 7.67
C GLY A 29 6.43 -13.41 8.04
N GLY A 30 5.54 -12.74 7.29
CA GLY A 30 5.08 -11.37 7.53
C GLY A 30 4.23 -10.86 6.36
N GLY A 31 4.10 -9.54 6.24
CA GLY A 31 3.38 -8.88 5.14
C GLY A 31 1.93 -8.56 5.49
N PHE A 32 1.01 -8.83 4.57
CA PHE A 32 -0.39 -8.44 4.70
C PHE A 32 -1.28 -9.63 5.00
N LEU A 33 -2.26 -9.44 5.90
CA LEU A 33 -3.29 -10.42 6.16
C LEU A 33 -4.64 -9.85 5.72
N LEU A 34 -5.27 -10.52 4.76
CA LEU A 34 -6.56 -10.13 4.22
C LEU A 34 -7.66 -10.90 4.94
N PHE A 35 -8.62 -10.19 5.55
CA PHE A 35 -9.78 -10.81 6.19
C PHE A 35 -11.04 -10.69 5.33
N PHE A 36 -11.85 -11.74 5.35
CA PHE A 36 -13.21 -11.71 4.81
C PHE A 36 -14.20 -11.49 5.96
N VAL A 37 -14.90 -10.36 5.97
CA VAL A 37 -15.70 -9.89 7.11
C VAL A 37 -17.09 -9.41 6.64
N PRO A 38 -18.18 -9.89 7.25
CA PRO A 38 -19.52 -9.36 7.02
C PRO A 38 -19.58 -7.85 7.30
N PRO A 39 -20.27 -7.04 6.48
CA PRO A 39 -20.29 -5.58 6.61
C PRO A 39 -20.57 -5.07 8.03
N GLU A 40 -21.54 -5.67 8.70
CA GLU A 40 -21.99 -5.34 10.05
C GLU A 40 -20.96 -5.62 11.16
N ARG A 41 -19.92 -6.41 10.86
CA ARG A 41 -18.85 -6.76 11.81
C ARG A 41 -17.53 -6.04 11.53
N ARG A 42 -17.44 -5.28 10.44
CA ARG A 42 -16.19 -4.61 10.01
C ARG A 42 -15.62 -3.65 11.05
N SER A 43 -16.47 -2.86 11.71
CA SER A 43 -16.03 -1.93 12.75
C SER A 43 -15.39 -2.66 13.93
N ARG A 44 -15.99 -3.78 14.37
CA ARG A 44 -15.46 -4.62 15.44
C ARG A 44 -14.11 -5.23 15.06
N VAL A 45 -13.96 -5.75 13.84
CA VAL A 45 -12.68 -6.29 13.35
C VAL A 45 -11.61 -5.19 13.27
N ARG A 46 -11.94 -4.00 12.75
CA ARG A 46 -11.01 -2.86 12.75
C ARG A 46 -10.56 -2.47 14.14
N GLN A 47 -11.49 -2.37 15.08
CA GLN A 47 -11.17 -2.01 16.47
C GLN A 47 -10.29 -3.08 17.13
N ALA A 48 -10.58 -4.36 16.89
CA ALA A 48 -9.81 -5.47 17.42
C ALA A 48 -8.41 -5.59 16.82
N LEU A 49 -8.10 -4.86 15.74
CA LEU A 49 -6.81 -4.85 15.02
C LEU A 49 -6.25 -3.42 14.87
N ALA A 50 -6.67 -2.49 15.73
CA ALA A 50 -6.36 -1.05 15.59
C ALA A 50 -4.89 -0.68 15.82
N ASP A 51 -4.11 -1.60 16.40
CA ASP A 51 -2.65 -1.56 16.54
C ASP A 51 -1.91 -1.91 15.23
N LEU A 52 -2.63 -2.38 14.20
CA LEU A 52 -2.09 -2.68 12.88
C LEU A 52 -2.52 -1.64 11.84
N GLU A 53 -1.77 -1.56 10.74
CA GLU A 53 -2.11 -0.68 9.62
C GLU A 53 -3.18 -1.31 8.72
N GLU A 54 -4.33 -0.63 8.55
CA GLU A 54 -5.34 -1.01 7.57
C GLU A 54 -4.96 -0.45 6.19
N VAL A 55 -4.72 -1.35 5.23
CA VAL A 55 -4.47 -0.97 3.84
C VAL A 55 -5.75 -1.15 3.02
N PRO A 56 -6.25 -0.09 2.35
CA PRO A 56 -7.41 -0.21 1.46
C PRO A 56 -7.06 -1.07 0.25
N VAL A 57 -7.89 -2.08 -0.02
CA VAL A 57 -7.74 -2.96 -1.18
C VAL A 57 -8.83 -2.66 -2.20
N CYS A 58 -8.44 -2.36 -3.43
CA CYS A 58 -9.33 -2.19 -4.57
C CYS A 58 -9.13 -3.35 -5.55
N VAL A 59 -10.23 -3.94 -6.01
CA VAL A 59 -10.21 -4.85 -7.16
C VAL A 59 -10.16 -4.03 -8.45
N ASN A 60 -9.50 -4.55 -9.48
CA ASN A 60 -9.36 -3.91 -10.79
C ASN A 60 -8.60 -2.57 -10.78
N ALA A 61 -7.59 -2.43 -9.92
CA ALA A 61 -6.62 -1.36 -10.08
C ALA A 61 -5.97 -1.47 -11.48
N PRO A 62 -5.77 -0.36 -12.19
CA PRO A 62 -5.10 -0.41 -13.48
C PRO A 62 -3.68 -0.94 -13.27
N GLY A 63 -3.23 -1.81 -14.17
CA GLY A 63 -1.88 -2.37 -14.14
C GLY A 63 -0.82 -1.33 -14.53
N THR A 64 0.29 -1.81 -15.11
CA THR A 64 1.33 -0.93 -15.64
C THR A 64 0.76 0.04 -16.66
N GLN A 65 1.02 1.33 -16.45
CA GLN A 65 0.67 2.41 -17.37
C GLN A 65 1.94 3.17 -17.77
N ILE A 66 2.01 3.58 -19.03
CA ILE A 66 3.04 4.51 -19.51
C ILE A 66 2.54 5.93 -19.24
N ILE A 67 3.25 6.67 -18.41
CA ILE A 67 2.95 8.08 -18.14
C ILE A 67 3.77 8.92 -19.13
N HIS A 68 3.08 9.58 -20.06
CA HIS A 68 3.70 10.58 -20.92
C HIS A 68 3.76 11.91 -20.16
N ALA A 69 4.92 12.23 -19.61
CA ALA A 69 5.19 13.56 -19.11
C ALA A 69 5.63 14.45 -20.28
N THR A 70 4.70 15.22 -20.84
CA THR A 70 5.08 16.33 -21.72
C THR A 70 5.68 17.42 -20.83
N LEU A 71 7.00 17.56 -20.86
CA LEU A 71 7.64 18.75 -20.32
C LEU A 71 7.16 19.96 -21.13
N PRO A 72 6.83 21.09 -20.48
CA PRO A 72 6.55 22.33 -21.20
C PRO A 72 7.68 22.61 -22.19
N ALA A 73 7.34 22.98 -23.42
CA ALA A 73 8.26 23.20 -24.54
C ALA A 73 9.23 24.39 -24.32
N ASP A 74 9.12 25.03 -23.17
CA ASP A 74 9.68 26.33 -22.82
C ASP A 74 10.48 26.28 -21.50
N ALA A 75 10.95 25.09 -21.11
CA ALA A 75 12.02 24.95 -20.10
C ALA A 75 13.37 25.43 -20.64
N GLY A 76 13.48 26.76 -20.81
CA GLY A 76 14.70 27.57 -20.66
C GLY A 76 15.88 27.22 -21.56
N SER A 77 16.00 27.92 -22.69
CA SER A 77 17.30 28.29 -23.25
C SER A 77 18.08 29.12 -22.22
N ALA A 78 18.88 28.47 -21.38
CA ALA A 78 19.94 29.14 -20.65
C ALA A 78 21.02 29.52 -21.68
N THR A 79 20.91 30.72 -22.24
CA THR A 79 21.94 31.32 -23.08
C THR A 79 23.24 31.35 -22.30
N GLN A 80 24.23 30.58 -22.75
CA GLN A 80 25.62 30.74 -22.36
C GLN A 80 26.08 32.12 -22.85
N ASP A 81 26.08 33.11 -21.96
CA ASP A 81 26.81 34.35 -22.24
C ASP A 81 28.30 34.09 -22.00
N THR A 82 29.02 34.01 -23.11
CA THR A 82 30.44 33.70 -23.22
C THR A 82 31.16 35.00 -23.58
N ARG A 83 32.07 35.46 -22.70
CA ARG A 83 33.14 36.47 -22.97
C ARG A 83 32.60 37.88 -23.26
N GLN A 84 33.04 38.96 -22.62
CA GLN A 84 34.40 39.50 -22.61
C GLN A 84 34.38 40.74 -21.69
N HIS A 85 35.20 40.78 -20.63
CA HIS A 85 35.59 42.07 -20.04
C HIS A 85 36.72 42.62 -20.92
N ALA A 86 36.41 43.71 -21.61
CA ALA A 86 37.36 44.54 -22.33
C ALA A 86 37.90 45.65 -21.41
N ALA A 87 39.07 46.17 -21.79
CA ALA A 87 39.87 47.27 -21.24
C ALA A 87 40.85 46.90 -20.13
#